data_AF-A0A359B1W0-F1
#
_entry.id   AF-A0A359B1W0-F1
#
_cell.length_a   1.000
_cell.length_b   1.000
_cell.length_c   1.000
_cell.angle_alpha   90.00
_cell.angle_beta   90.00
_cell.angle_gamma   90.00
#
_symmetry.space_group_name_H-M   'P 1'
#
loop_
_entity.id
_entity.type
_entity.pdbx_description
1 polymer ?
#
loop_
_entity_poly.entity_id
_entity_poly.type
_entity_poly.pdbx_seq_one_letter_code
_entity_poly.pdbx_strand_id
1 'polypeptide(L)'
;LNDIDADVIFIKNIDNVVPDRLKENEARYKNLLAGVLVDMQSRGYHYLQKLDQGNYTAEDLAEMLSFTENELCISHPRDFDSDEVLAVYLREKLDRPFRVCGMVKNVGEPGGGPFLAVNRDGTISPQILESSQINKEDVQALNAFKNGSHFNPVDLVCGLRNYRGEKYDLTRHVDPDTGFISLKSKNGKELKALELPGLWNGAMSDWNTVFVEVPISTFNPVKTVNDLLRAEHQ
;
A
#
# COMPACT_ATOMS: atom_id res chain seq x y z
N LEU A 1 3.02 -4.58 -13.70
CA LEU A 1 2.52 -3.22 -13.37
C LEU A 1 3.31 -2.15 -14.13
N ASN A 2 4.65 -2.20 -14.12
CA ASN A 2 5.51 -1.21 -14.80
C ASN A 2 5.26 -1.09 -16.31
N ASP A 3 4.67 -2.09 -16.97
CA ASP A 3 4.38 -2.06 -18.40
C ASP A 3 2.99 -1.49 -18.74
N ILE A 4 2.13 -1.23 -17.75
CA ILE A 4 0.75 -0.75 -17.98
C ILE A 4 0.75 0.76 -18.13
N ASP A 5 0.26 1.27 -19.26
CA ASP A 5 0.14 2.71 -19.53
C ASP A 5 -1.26 3.21 -19.14
N ALA A 6 -1.40 3.69 -17.91
CA ALA A 6 -2.64 4.22 -17.36
C ALA A 6 -2.34 5.21 -16.23
N ASP A 7 -3.24 6.18 -16.03
CA ASP A 7 -3.11 7.17 -14.94
C ASP A 7 -3.50 6.56 -13.59
N VAL A 8 -4.60 5.79 -13.59
CA VAL A 8 -5.17 5.10 -12.43
C VAL A 8 -5.34 3.62 -12.76
N ILE A 9 -4.89 2.75 -11.86
CA ILE A 9 -5.01 1.29 -12.00
C ILE A 9 -5.74 0.72 -10.79
N PHE A 10 -6.75 -0.10 -11.05
CA PHE A 10 -7.43 -0.89 -10.04
C PHE A 10 -6.84 -2.30 -10.01
N ILE A 11 -6.40 -2.75 -8.84
CA ILE A 11 -5.87 -4.09 -8.61
C ILE A 11 -6.81 -4.81 -7.67
N LYS A 12 -7.35 -5.93 -8.12
CA LYS A 12 -8.20 -6.81 -7.32
C LYS A 12 -7.83 -8.26 -7.52
N ASN A 13 -7.86 -9.05 -6.46
CA ASN A 13 -7.63 -10.49 -6.57
C ASN A 13 -8.82 -11.18 -7.29
N ILE A 14 -8.50 -12.15 -8.16
CA ILE A 14 -9.48 -12.81 -9.03
C ILE A 14 -10.49 -13.67 -8.24
N ASP A 15 -10.05 -14.22 -7.11
CA ASP A 15 -10.89 -15.00 -6.20
C ASP A 15 -11.94 -14.16 -5.47
N ASN A 16 -11.89 -12.83 -5.58
CA ASN A 16 -12.77 -11.88 -4.92
C ASN A 16 -13.82 -11.28 -5.90
N VAL A 17 -13.93 -11.82 -7.11
CA VAL A 17 -14.89 -11.34 -8.12
C VAL A 17 -16.30 -11.85 -7.80
N VAL A 18 -17.29 -10.96 -7.90
CA VAL A 18 -18.70 -11.25 -7.63
C VAL A 18 -19.56 -11.20 -8.91
N PRO A 19 -20.75 -11.85 -8.92
CA PRO A 19 -21.73 -11.72 -10.00
C PRO A 19 -22.21 -10.28 -10.19
N ASP A 20 -22.70 -9.96 -11.40
CA ASP A 20 -23.08 -8.59 -11.80
C ASP A 20 -24.05 -7.90 -10.84
N ARG A 21 -25.01 -8.65 -10.27
CA ARG A 21 -25.99 -8.14 -9.31
C ARG A 21 -25.38 -7.56 -8.03
N LEU A 22 -24.14 -7.93 -7.69
CA LEU A 22 -23.43 -7.46 -6.49
C LEU A 22 -22.34 -6.42 -6.79
N LYS A 23 -22.08 -6.13 -8.09
CA LYS A 23 -21.01 -5.21 -8.50
C LYS A 23 -21.28 -3.76 -8.15
N GLU A 24 -22.54 -3.36 -7.94
CA GLU A 24 -22.88 -1.96 -7.62
C GLU A 24 -22.21 -1.51 -6.31
N ASN A 25 -22.27 -2.35 -5.27
CA ASN A 25 -21.63 -2.06 -3.99
C ASN A 25 -20.10 -1.98 -4.14
N GLU A 26 -19.50 -2.90 -4.88
CA GLU A 26 -18.06 -2.90 -5.16
C GLU A 26 -17.64 -1.63 -5.95
N ALA A 27 -18.39 -1.28 -6.99
CA ALA A 27 -18.11 -0.10 -7.81
C ALA A 27 -18.16 1.19 -6.97
N ARG A 28 -19.11 1.30 -6.03
CA ARG A 28 -19.20 2.43 -5.11
C ARG A 28 -17.93 2.60 -4.28
N TYR A 29 -17.42 1.53 -3.67
CA TYR A 29 -16.22 1.62 -2.85
C TYR A 29 -14.95 1.79 -3.68
N LYS A 30 -14.87 1.22 -4.88
CA LYS A 30 -13.77 1.51 -5.82
C LYS A 30 -13.72 2.97 -6.22
N ASN A 31 -14.87 3.59 -6.50
CA ASN A 31 -14.95 5.02 -6.77
C ASN A 31 -14.53 5.86 -5.56
N LEU A 32 -14.87 5.43 -4.34
CA LEU A 32 -14.40 6.07 -3.11
C LEU A 32 -12.88 6.00 -2.99
N LEU A 33 -12.28 4.82 -3.15
CA LEU A 33 -10.82 4.65 -3.08
C LEU A 33 -10.10 5.45 -4.16
N ALA A 34 -10.65 5.51 -5.38
CA ALA A 34 -10.14 6.35 -6.45
C ALA A 34 -10.27 7.85 -6.13
N GLY A 35 -11.36 8.28 -5.50
CA GLY A 35 -11.52 9.65 -5.03
C GLY A 35 -10.46 10.04 -4.00
N VAL A 36 -10.20 9.16 -3.02
CA VAL A 36 -9.11 9.35 -2.03
C VAL A 36 -7.75 9.41 -2.73
N LEU A 37 -7.50 8.56 -3.72
CA LEU A 37 -6.25 8.58 -4.48
C LEU A 37 -6.06 9.94 -5.16
N VAL A 38 -7.06 10.41 -5.89
CA VAL A 38 -7.00 11.67 -6.64
C VAL A 38 -6.81 12.86 -5.69
N ASP A 39 -7.49 12.88 -4.55
CA ASP A 39 -7.35 13.95 -3.55
C ASP A 39 -5.93 14.00 -2.98
N MET A 40 -5.42 12.85 -2.52
CA MET A 40 -4.07 12.75 -1.95
C MET A 40 -2.98 13.08 -2.97
N GLN A 41 -3.11 12.58 -4.21
CA GLN A 41 -2.19 12.91 -5.30
C GLN A 41 -2.23 14.39 -5.65
N SER A 42 -3.41 15.00 -5.73
CA SER A 42 -3.55 16.42 -6.08
C SER A 42 -2.83 17.32 -5.08
N ARG A 43 -2.94 17.01 -3.78
CA ARG A 43 -2.20 17.71 -2.72
C ARG A 43 -0.69 17.49 -2.84
N GLY A 44 -0.24 16.23 -2.95
CA GLY A 44 1.17 15.91 -3.13
C GLY A 44 1.79 16.58 -4.35
N TYR A 45 1.05 16.64 -5.47
CA TYR A 45 1.48 17.30 -6.70
C TYR A 45 1.62 18.81 -6.55
N HIS A 46 0.68 19.46 -5.85
CA HIS A 46 0.78 20.89 -5.56
C HIS A 46 2.02 21.21 -4.73
N TYR A 47 2.33 20.39 -3.73
CA TYR A 47 3.55 20.55 -2.93
C TYR A 47 4.81 20.34 -3.77
N LEU A 48 4.87 19.29 -4.59
CA LEU A 48 6.00 19.05 -5.49
C LEU A 48 6.22 20.20 -6.47
N GLN A 49 5.16 20.81 -6.99
CA GLN A 49 5.26 21.99 -7.85
C GLN A 49 5.87 23.19 -7.12
N LYS A 50 5.44 23.47 -5.87
CA LYS A 50 6.02 24.55 -5.05
C LYS A 50 7.50 24.30 -4.76
N LEU A 51 7.84 23.08 -4.35
CA LEU A 51 9.22 22.66 -4.06
C LEU A 51 10.12 22.82 -5.29
N ASP A 52 9.69 22.36 -6.47
CA ASP A 52 10.48 22.45 -7.70
C ASP A 52 10.65 23.87 -8.25
N GLN A 53 9.70 24.76 -7.95
CA GLN A 53 9.81 26.18 -8.30
C GLN A 53 10.67 26.97 -7.30
N GLY A 54 11.06 26.37 -6.17
CA GLY A 54 11.68 27.09 -5.06
C GLY A 54 10.77 28.17 -4.46
N ASN A 55 9.45 28.02 -4.62
CA ASN A 55 8.45 29.00 -4.19
C ASN A 55 7.67 28.46 -3.00
N TYR A 56 8.35 28.34 -1.86
CA TYR A 56 7.79 27.88 -0.59
C TYR A 56 8.28 28.78 0.54
N THR A 57 7.43 28.95 1.56
CA THR A 57 7.82 29.57 2.85
C THR A 57 8.09 28.50 3.90
N ALA A 58 8.58 28.90 5.07
CA ALA A 58 8.73 27.98 6.20
C ALA A 58 7.36 27.39 6.62
N GLU A 59 6.28 28.16 6.55
CA GLU A 59 4.92 27.67 6.82
C GLU A 59 4.45 26.63 5.80
N ASP A 60 4.78 26.83 4.51
CA ASP A 60 4.51 25.83 3.48
C ASP A 60 5.23 24.51 3.79
N LEU A 61 6.52 24.57 4.16
CA LEU A 61 7.29 23.37 4.51
C LEU A 61 6.75 22.66 5.76
N ALA A 62 6.33 23.41 6.78
CA ALA A 62 5.72 22.85 7.99
C ALA A 62 4.38 22.17 7.68
N GLU A 63 3.57 22.74 6.78
CA GLU A 63 2.34 22.13 6.31
C GLU A 63 2.59 20.84 5.50
N MET A 64 3.57 20.86 4.59
CA MET A 64 3.97 19.68 3.83
C MET A 64 4.49 18.56 4.74
N LEU A 65 5.28 18.90 5.76
CA LEU A 65 5.77 17.95 6.75
C LEU A 65 4.60 17.34 7.53
N SER A 66 3.70 18.18 8.04
CA SER A 66 2.47 17.74 8.70
C SER A 66 1.61 16.83 7.81
N PHE A 67 1.51 17.11 6.51
CA PHE A 67 0.83 16.22 5.55
C PHE A 67 1.51 14.85 5.47
N THR A 68 2.84 14.81 5.35
CA THR A 68 3.57 13.53 5.30
C THR A 68 3.41 12.72 6.59
N GLU A 69 3.41 13.37 7.76
CA GLU A 69 3.31 12.71 9.06
C GLU A 69 1.89 12.27 9.40
N ASN A 70 0.89 13.12 9.15
CA ASN A 70 -0.47 12.91 9.65
C ASN A 70 -1.39 12.22 8.63
N GLU A 71 -1.16 12.42 7.34
CA GLU A 71 -2.04 11.91 6.27
C GLU A 71 -1.39 10.71 5.57
N LEU A 72 -0.08 10.76 5.31
CA LEU A 72 0.68 9.64 4.75
C LEU A 72 1.29 8.74 5.82
N CYS A 73 1.20 9.11 7.10
CA CYS A 73 1.73 8.37 8.24
C CYS A 73 3.22 8.04 8.11
N ILE A 74 4.00 8.95 7.52
CA ILE A 74 5.45 8.82 7.34
C ILE A 74 6.14 9.52 8.51
N SER A 75 6.77 8.73 9.39
CA SER A 75 7.62 9.26 10.47
C SER A 75 9.09 9.19 10.07
N HIS A 76 9.86 10.18 10.52
CA HIS A 76 11.30 10.27 10.26
C HIS A 76 12.11 10.24 11.57
N PRO A 77 13.33 9.67 11.55
CA PRO A 77 14.19 9.60 12.73
C PRO A 77 15.12 10.82 12.89
N ARG A 78 15.10 11.77 11.94
CA ARG A 78 16.07 12.86 11.84
C ARG A 78 15.44 14.22 12.11
N ASP A 79 16.22 15.13 12.65
CA ASP A 79 15.91 16.57 12.63
C ASP A 79 16.37 17.18 11.30
N PHE A 80 15.80 18.34 10.94
CA PHE A 80 16.15 19.08 9.73
C PHE A 80 16.91 20.34 10.11
N ASP A 81 18.19 20.42 9.71
CA ASP A 81 19.08 21.53 10.08
C ASP A 81 18.80 22.83 9.30
N SER A 82 18.05 22.76 8.19
CA SER A 82 17.61 23.92 7.41
C SER A 82 16.37 23.63 6.56
N ASP A 83 15.72 24.69 6.08
CA ASP A 83 14.58 24.62 5.16
C ASP A 83 14.93 23.93 3.85
N GLU A 84 16.16 24.08 3.34
CA GLU A 84 16.61 23.39 2.12
C GLU A 84 16.74 21.88 2.35
N VAL A 85 17.23 21.46 3.52
CA VAL A 85 17.33 20.03 3.88
C VAL A 85 15.93 19.42 4.03
N LEU A 86 15.00 20.17 4.65
CA LEU A 86 13.60 19.77 4.75
C LEU A 86 12.92 19.70 3.38
N ALA A 87 13.14 20.68 2.50
CA ALA A 87 12.58 20.68 1.15
C ALA A 87 13.05 19.47 0.31
N VAL A 88 14.34 19.11 0.39
CA VAL A 88 14.89 17.91 -0.26
C VAL A 88 14.23 16.65 0.29
N TYR A 89 14.09 16.53 1.61
CA TYR A 89 13.39 15.41 2.23
C TYR A 89 11.94 15.27 1.77
N LEU A 90 11.18 16.37 1.84
CA LEU A 90 9.77 16.39 1.47
C LEU A 90 9.60 16.02 0.00
N ARG A 91 10.48 16.51 -0.87
CA ARG A 91 10.52 16.10 -2.27
C ARG A 91 10.74 14.61 -2.42
N GLU A 92 11.76 14.04 -1.76
CA GLU A 92 12.05 12.60 -1.81
C GLU A 92 10.89 11.73 -1.32
N LYS A 93 10.09 12.22 -0.36
CA LYS A 93 8.92 11.51 0.17
C LYS A 93 7.67 11.68 -0.67
N LEU A 94 7.43 12.85 -1.23
CA LEU A 94 6.25 13.14 -2.01
C LEU A 94 6.36 12.65 -3.46
N ASP A 95 7.56 12.66 -4.07
CA ASP A 95 7.79 12.25 -5.46
C ASP A 95 7.90 10.72 -5.60
N ARG A 96 6.80 10.05 -5.23
CA ARG A 96 6.63 8.59 -5.26
C ARG A 96 5.29 8.22 -5.87
N PRO A 97 5.13 6.99 -6.38
CA PRO A 97 3.82 6.48 -6.75
C PRO A 97 2.88 6.42 -5.54
N PHE A 98 1.59 6.61 -5.79
CA PHE A 98 0.56 6.53 -4.74
C PHE A 98 -0.22 5.22 -4.85
N ARG A 99 -0.60 4.67 -3.71
CA ARG A 99 -1.59 3.59 -3.61
C ARG A 99 -2.56 3.86 -2.47
N VAL A 100 -3.83 3.64 -2.74
CA VAL A 100 -4.89 3.60 -1.74
C VAL A 100 -5.36 2.16 -1.65
N CYS A 101 -5.26 1.56 -0.47
CA CYS A 101 -5.63 0.18 -0.25
C CYS A 101 -6.87 0.13 0.64
N GLY A 102 -7.95 -0.47 0.12
CA GLY A 102 -9.12 -0.81 0.93
C GLY A 102 -8.74 -1.87 1.95
N MET A 103 -9.13 -1.66 3.21
CA MET A 103 -8.90 -2.58 4.33
C MET A 103 -10.24 -3.00 4.92
N VAL A 104 -10.42 -4.29 5.18
CA VAL A 104 -11.64 -4.80 5.82
C VAL A 104 -11.33 -5.23 7.24
N LYS A 105 -12.33 -5.16 8.13
CA LYS A 105 -12.18 -5.67 9.50
C LYS A 105 -11.82 -7.14 9.49
N ASN A 106 -10.84 -7.50 10.31
CA ASN A 106 -10.40 -8.87 10.41
C ASN A 106 -11.44 -9.71 11.17
N VAL A 107 -11.99 -10.72 10.50
CA VAL A 107 -12.97 -11.67 11.06
C VAL A 107 -12.36 -13.05 11.34
N GLY A 108 -11.03 -13.11 11.47
CA GLY A 108 -10.25 -14.34 11.70
C GLY A 108 -9.69 -14.97 10.43
N GLU A 109 -9.69 -14.24 9.32
CA GLU A 109 -9.14 -14.72 8.04
C GLU A 109 -7.60 -14.67 8.08
N PRO A 110 -6.91 -15.75 7.66
CA PRO A 110 -5.46 -15.73 7.54
C PRO A 110 -5.03 -14.88 6.35
N GLY A 111 -4.06 -13.99 6.56
CA GLY A 111 -3.34 -13.30 5.50
C GLY A 111 -2.67 -12.01 5.97
N GLY A 112 -2.29 -11.15 5.03
CA GLY A 112 -1.58 -9.90 5.33
C GLY A 112 -2.49 -8.79 5.82
N GLY A 113 -1.91 -7.83 6.55
CA GLY A 113 -2.65 -6.71 7.12
C GLY A 113 -1.87 -5.39 7.05
N PRO A 114 -2.51 -4.27 7.42
CA PRO A 114 -1.86 -2.97 7.49
C PRO A 114 -0.96 -2.85 8.73
N PHE A 115 0.27 -2.39 8.54
CA PHE A 115 1.24 -2.11 9.60
C PHE A 115 2.00 -0.83 9.32
N LEU A 116 2.58 -0.24 10.38
CA LEU A 116 3.69 0.70 10.23
C LEU A 116 4.99 -0.11 10.27
N ALA A 117 5.83 0.03 9.25
CA ALA A 117 7.08 -0.70 9.13
C ALA A 117 8.25 0.26 8.95
N VAL A 118 9.41 -0.14 9.46
CA VAL A 118 10.67 0.59 9.28
C VAL A 118 11.19 0.32 7.88
N ASN A 119 11.38 1.38 7.11
CA ASN A 119 11.95 1.37 5.77
C ASN A 119 13.49 1.35 5.82
N ARG A 120 14.11 1.03 4.70
CA ARG A 120 15.58 0.95 4.56
C ARG A 120 16.32 2.25 4.90
N ASP A 121 15.68 3.39 4.70
CA ASP A 121 16.23 4.71 5.02
C ASP A 121 15.98 5.14 6.48
N GLY A 122 15.41 4.25 7.30
CA GLY A 122 15.10 4.49 8.71
C GLY A 122 13.77 5.22 8.95
N THR A 123 13.06 5.65 7.91
CA THR A 123 11.69 6.18 8.07
C THR A 123 10.71 5.06 8.42
N ILE A 124 9.57 5.42 9.01
CA ILE A 124 8.47 4.50 9.28
C ILE A 124 7.29 4.91 8.41
N SER A 125 6.68 3.97 7.68
CA SER A 125 5.50 4.26 6.87
C SER A 125 4.53 3.08 6.78
N PRO A 126 3.30 3.30 6.28
CA PRO A 126 2.31 2.23 6.12
C PRO A 126 2.76 1.19 5.09
N GLN A 127 2.70 -0.09 5.48
CA GLN A 127 3.00 -1.24 4.64
C GLN A 127 1.97 -2.36 4.84
N ILE A 128 1.80 -3.19 3.82
CA ILE A 128 1.05 -4.43 3.93
C ILE A 128 2.05 -5.54 4.22
N LEU A 129 1.96 -6.17 5.39
CA LEU A 129 2.85 -7.26 5.77
C LEU A 129 2.10 -8.58 5.87
N GLU A 130 2.75 -9.64 5.41
CA GLU A 130 2.28 -11.02 5.57
C GLU A 130 2.95 -11.69 6.78
N SER A 131 2.36 -12.80 7.24
CA SER A 131 2.87 -13.53 8.41
C SER A 131 4.31 -14.03 8.27
N SER A 132 4.79 -14.23 7.04
CA SER A 132 6.18 -14.61 6.72
C SER A 132 7.18 -13.47 6.98
N GLN A 133 6.72 -12.21 6.97
CA GLN A 133 7.54 -11.02 7.17
C GLN A 133 7.55 -10.55 8.63
N ILE A 134 6.77 -11.20 9.51
CA ILE A 134 6.72 -10.88 10.94
C ILE A 134 7.76 -11.70 11.68
N ASN A 135 8.67 -11.02 12.39
CA ASN A 135 9.60 -11.69 13.29
C ASN A 135 8.85 -12.34 14.45
N LYS A 136 8.83 -13.68 14.49
CA LYS A 136 8.12 -14.46 15.51
C LYS A 136 8.81 -14.46 16.87
N GLU A 137 10.09 -14.09 16.92
CA GLU A 137 10.87 -13.97 18.15
C GLU A 137 10.63 -12.61 18.83
N ASP A 138 10.13 -11.62 18.08
CA ASP A 138 9.70 -10.33 18.62
C ASP A 138 8.26 -10.42 19.14
N VAL A 139 8.13 -10.40 20.47
CA VAL A 139 6.85 -10.49 21.17
C VAL A 139 5.93 -9.30 20.82
N GLN A 140 6.49 -8.10 20.60
CA GLN A 140 5.71 -6.92 20.24
C GLN A 140 5.17 -7.04 18.82
N ALA A 141 6.03 -7.40 17.86
CA ALA A 141 5.61 -7.63 16.47
C ALA A 141 4.55 -8.74 16.37
N LEU A 142 4.74 -9.85 17.10
CA LEU A 142 3.79 -10.94 17.13
C LEU A 142 2.45 -10.54 17.75
N ASN A 143 2.47 -9.72 18.81
CA ASN A 143 1.24 -9.20 19.41
C ASN A 143 0.53 -8.21 18.48
N ALA A 144 1.25 -7.33 17.79
CA ALA A 144 0.68 -6.43 16.79
C ALA A 144 0.02 -7.22 15.66
N PHE A 145 0.67 -8.28 15.16
CA PHE A 145 0.11 -9.16 14.15
C PHE A 145 -1.16 -9.87 14.62
N LYS A 146 -1.14 -10.48 15.82
CA LYS A 146 -2.30 -11.21 16.37
C LYS A 146 -3.50 -10.33 16.67
N ASN A 147 -3.27 -9.08 17.06
CA ASN A 147 -4.32 -8.12 17.42
C ASN A 147 -4.64 -7.14 16.29
N GLY A 148 -4.16 -7.39 15.07
CA GLY A 148 -4.46 -6.58 13.90
C GLY A 148 -5.97 -6.49 13.66
N SER A 149 -6.51 -5.27 13.69
CA SER A 149 -7.95 -5.02 13.55
C SER A 149 -8.46 -5.20 12.13
N HIS A 150 -7.57 -5.15 11.15
CA HIS A 150 -7.87 -5.16 9.73
C HIS A 150 -7.02 -6.16 8.97
N PHE A 151 -7.52 -6.53 7.79
CA PHE A 151 -6.89 -7.43 6.85
C PHE A 151 -6.93 -6.80 5.45
N ASN A 152 -5.93 -7.10 4.62
CA ASN A 152 -5.83 -6.63 3.24
C ASN A 152 -6.60 -7.56 2.27
N PRO A 153 -7.77 -7.17 1.74
CA PRO A 153 -8.52 -7.93 0.74
C PRO A 153 -7.89 -7.91 -0.66
N VAL A 154 -6.76 -7.22 -0.83
CA VAL A 154 -6.13 -6.93 -2.12
C VAL A 154 -7.12 -6.18 -3.02
N ASP A 155 -7.56 -5.01 -2.54
CA ASP A 155 -8.33 -4.03 -3.32
C ASP A 155 -7.56 -2.70 -3.29
N LEU A 156 -6.79 -2.44 -4.34
CA LEU A 156 -5.87 -1.31 -4.42
C LEU A 156 -6.23 -0.42 -5.60
N VAL A 157 -6.12 0.88 -5.40
CA VAL A 157 -6.16 1.88 -6.47
C VAL A 157 -4.82 2.60 -6.49
N CYS A 158 -4.12 2.50 -7.63
CA CYS A 158 -2.74 2.96 -7.78
C CYS A 158 -2.66 4.12 -8.77
N GLY A 159 -1.90 5.14 -8.43
CA GLY A 159 -1.52 6.25 -9.31
C GLY A 159 -0.05 6.15 -9.67
N LEU A 160 0.24 6.02 -10.97
CA LEU A 160 1.59 5.65 -11.47
C LEU A 160 2.38 6.80 -12.10
N ARG A 161 1.81 7.99 -12.14
CA ARG A 161 2.44 9.17 -12.73
C ARG A 161 2.81 10.20 -11.67
N ASN A 162 3.81 11.00 -11.96
CA ASN A 162 4.16 12.16 -11.18
C ASN A 162 3.31 13.38 -11.59
N TYR A 163 3.53 14.51 -10.92
CA TYR A 163 2.79 15.75 -11.16
C TYR A 163 3.01 16.36 -12.56
N ARG A 164 4.03 15.88 -13.30
CA ARG A 164 4.33 16.27 -14.69
C ARG A 164 3.69 15.34 -15.73
N GLY A 165 2.96 14.31 -15.29
CA GLY A 165 2.37 13.28 -16.15
C GLY A 165 3.37 12.21 -16.60
N GLU A 166 4.59 12.22 -16.07
CA GLU A 166 5.61 11.23 -16.38
C GLU A 166 5.35 9.97 -15.54
N LYS A 167 5.44 8.81 -16.18
CA LYS A 167 5.27 7.54 -15.48
C LYS A 167 6.50 7.24 -14.62
N TYR A 168 6.28 6.84 -13.37
CA TYR A 168 7.35 6.35 -12.52
C TYR A 168 7.89 5.02 -13.03
N ASP A 169 9.20 4.83 -12.94
CA ASP A 169 9.83 3.52 -13.09
C ASP A 169 9.63 2.73 -11.79
N LEU A 170 8.58 1.91 -11.75
CA LEU A 170 8.14 1.25 -10.52
C LEU A 170 9.19 0.28 -9.97
N THR A 171 10.15 -0.19 -10.79
CA THR A 171 11.22 -1.08 -10.31
C THR A 171 12.18 -0.36 -9.36
N ARG A 172 12.20 0.98 -9.36
CA ARG A 172 13.01 1.78 -8.42
C ARG A 172 12.41 1.88 -7.02
N HIS A 173 11.14 1.50 -6.87
CA HIS A 173 10.41 1.56 -5.60
C HIS A 173 10.21 0.17 -4.97
N VAL A 174 10.94 -0.83 -5.48
CA VAL A 174 10.96 -2.21 -4.97
C VAL A 174 12.00 -2.31 -3.86
N ASP A 175 11.63 -2.93 -2.74
CA ASP A 175 12.59 -3.38 -1.74
C ASP A 175 13.04 -4.82 -2.04
N PRO A 176 14.28 -5.04 -2.55
CA PRO A 176 14.78 -6.37 -2.86
C PRO A 176 14.99 -7.25 -1.62
N ASP A 177 15.11 -6.65 -0.43
CA ASP A 177 15.40 -7.37 0.81
C ASP A 177 14.15 -8.05 1.40
N THR A 178 12.97 -7.80 0.81
CA THR A 178 11.68 -8.40 1.20
C THR A 178 11.38 -9.74 0.51
N GLY A 179 12.27 -10.20 -0.39
CA GLY A 179 12.18 -11.55 -0.94
C GLY A 179 12.40 -12.61 0.15
N PHE A 180 11.73 -13.76 0.04
CA PHE A 180 11.82 -14.82 1.06
C PHE A 180 11.87 -16.21 0.45
N ILE A 181 12.38 -17.17 1.22
CA ILE A 181 12.39 -18.58 0.83
C ILE A 181 11.15 -19.26 1.41
N SER A 182 10.28 -19.79 0.54
CA SER A 182 9.16 -20.62 0.94
C SER A 182 9.49 -22.10 0.80
N LEU A 183 8.96 -22.90 1.73
CA LEU A 183 9.00 -24.36 1.65
C LEU A 183 7.74 -24.85 0.95
N LYS A 184 7.91 -25.52 -0.19
CA LYS A 184 6.81 -26.12 -0.97
C LYS A 184 7.04 -27.62 -1.06
N SER A 185 5.97 -28.39 -1.21
CA SER A 185 6.07 -29.82 -1.52
C SER A 185 5.55 -30.07 -2.93
N LYS A 186 6.27 -30.89 -3.71
CA LYS A 186 5.81 -31.37 -5.01
C LYS A 186 6.13 -32.85 -5.11
N ASN A 187 5.09 -33.66 -5.34
CA ASN A 187 5.21 -35.12 -5.43
C ASN A 187 5.94 -35.77 -4.23
N GLY A 188 5.63 -35.28 -3.02
CA GLY A 188 6.23 -35.80 -1.78
C GLY A 188 7.70 -35.37 -1.53
N LYS A 189 8.28 -34.54 -2.40
CA LYS A 189 9.60 -33.93 -2.16
C LYS A 189 9.45 -32.49 -1.68
N GLU A 190 10.19 -32.15 -0.64
CA GLU A 190 10.34 -30.76 -0.20
C GLU A 190 11.21 -29.99 -1.18
N LEU A 191 10.79 -28.76 -1.47
CA LEU A 191 11.43 -27.82 -2.35
C LEU A 191 11.54 -26.48 -1.64
N LYS A 192 12.68 -25.82 -1.81
CA LYS A 192 12.86 -24.42 -1.44
C LYS A 192 12.60 -23.58 -2.68
N ALA A 193 11.65 -22.65 -2.61
CA ALA A 193 11.38 -21.68 -3.66
C ALA A 193 11.80 -20.30 -3.17
N LEU A 194 12.56 -19.57 -3.98
CA LEU A 194 12.80 -18.14 -3.75
C LEU A 194 11.60 -17.38 -4.30
N GLU A 195 10.89 -16.67 -3.43
CA GLU A 195 9.83 -15.75 -3.79
C GLU A 195 10.40 -14.33 -3.81
N LEU A 196 10.27 -13.69 -4.97
CA LEU A 196 10.63 -12.29 -5.15
C LEU A 196 9.68 -11.40 -4.33
N PRO A 197 10.06 -10.13 -4.08
CA PRO A 197 9.17 -9.15 -3.48
C PRO A 197 7.76 -9.21 -4.07
N GLY A 198 6.76 -9.45 -3.23
CA GLY A 198 5.37 -9.56 -3.65
C GLY A 198 4.82 -8.22 -4.10
N LEU A 199 3.71 -8.26 -4.85
CA LEU A 199 3.19 -7.08 -5.54
C LEU A 199 2.85 -5.92 -4.60
N TRP A 200 2.11 -6.18 -3.51
CA TRP A 200 1.62 -5.15 -2.58
C TRP A 200 2.44 -5.03 -1.29
N ASN A 201 3.43 -5.89 -1.07
CA ASN A 201 4.36 -5.73 0.04
C ASN A 201 5.65 -5.11 -0.50
N GLY A 202 6.63 -5.93 -0.88
CA GLY A 202 7.97 -5.51 -1.23
C GLY A 202 8.11 -4.73 -2.54
N ALA A 203 7.34 -5.09 -3.58
CA ALA A 203 7.41 -4.40 -4.86
C ALA A 203 6.81 -2.98 -4.83
N MET A 204 6.08 -2.65 -3.76
CA MET A 204 5.49 -1.35 -3.51
C MET A 204 5.99 -0.73 -2.19
N SER A 205 7.20 -1.11 -1.74
CA SER A 205 7.70 -0.71 -0.42
C SER A 205 7.95 0.80 -0.34
N ASP A 206 8.39 1.44 -1.42
CA ASP A 206 8.69 2.89 -1.42
C ASP A 206 7.57 3.71 -2.10
N TRP A 207 6.32 3.45 -1.72
CA TRP A 207 5.13 4.12 -2.24
C TRP A 207 4.42 4.94 -1.16
N ASN A 208 3.79 6.04 -1.55
CA ASN A 208 2.88 6.78 -0.69
C ASN A 208 1.60 5.95 -0.51
N THR A 209 1.41 5.42 0.70
CA THR A 209 0.42 4.39 0.99
C THR A 209 -0.64 4.93 1.93
N VAL A 210 -1.90 4.85 1.51
CA VAL A 210 -3.06 5.23 2.32
C VAL A 210 -3.96 4.03 2.53
N PHE A 211 -4.36 3.78 3.77
CA PHE A 211 -5.28 2.71 4.13
C PHE A 211 -6.67 3.27 4.42
N VAL A 212 -7.70 2.67 3.84
CA VAL A 212 -9.08 3.10 3.98
C VAL A 212 -9.93 1.92 4.45
N GLU A 213 -10.59 2.04 5.61
CA GLU A 213 -11.56 1.02 6.03
C GLU A 213 -12.73 1.00 5.02
N VAL A 214 -13.00 -0.17 4.45
CA VAL A 214 -14.15 -0.45 3.59
C VAL A 214 -14.98 -1.60 4.18
N PRO A 215 -16.28 -1.70 3.88
CA PRO A 215 -17.09 -2.77 4.43
C PRO A 215 -16.62 -4.15 3.99
N ILE A 216 -16.83 -5.14 4.86
CA ILE A 216 -16.52 -6.54 4.58
C ILE A 216 -17.24 -7.06 3.32
N SER A 217 -18.38 -6.47 2.93
CA SER A 217 -19.12 -6.82 1.71
C SER A 217 -18.36 -6.55 0.40
N THR A 218 -17.25 -5.81 0.45
CA THR A 218 -16.32 -5.64 -0.68
C THR A 218 -15.34 -6.82 -0.83
N PHE A 219 -15.31 -7.73 0.16
CA PHE A 219 -14.43 -8.88 0.25
C PHE A 219 -15.21 -10.20 0.25
N ASN A 220 -15.24 -10.87 -0.90
CA ASN A 220 -15.96 -12.10 -1.17
C ASN A 220 -15.01 -13.16 -1.75
N PRO A 221 -14.04 -13.68 -0.97
CA PRO A 221 -13.02 -14.60 -1.48
C PRO A 221 -13.56 -16.02 -1.70
N VAL A 222 -13.12 -16.67 -2.78
CA VAL A 222 -13.32 -18.09 -3.05
C VAL A 222 -12.00 -18.83 -2.85
N LYS A 223 -11.81 -19.45 -1.68
CA LYS A 223 -10.59 -20.23 -1.35
C LYS A 223 -10.78 -21.73 -1.59
N THR A 224 -12.01 -22.21 -1.50
CA THR A 224 -12.41 -23.61 -1.68
C THR A 224 -13.63 -23.70 -2.58
N VAL A 225 -13.88 -24.88 -3.17
CA VAL A 225 -15.07 -25.10 -4.03
C VAL A 225 -16.37 -24.83 -3.27
N ASN A 226 -16.42 -25.09 -1.97
CA ASN A 226 -17.60 -24.83 -1.15
C ASN A 226 -17.90 -23.34 -0.98
N ASP A 227 -16.92 -22.45 -1.15
CA ASP A 227 -17.16 -21.02 -1.07
C ASP A 227 -18.06 -20.52 -2.21
N LEU A 228 -18.09 -21.22 -3.35
CA LEU A 228 -19.01 -20.92 -4.45
C LEU A 228 -20.48 -21.15 -4.09
N LEU A 229 -20.77 -21.91 -3.03
CA LEU A 229 -22.14 -22.15 -2.56
C LEU A 229 -22.68 -21.00 -1.70
N ARG A 230 -21.83 -20.04 -1.31
CA ARG A 230 -22.26 -18.88 -0.53
C ARG A 230 -23.17 -17.98 -1.38
N ALA A 231 -24.07 -17.27 -0.73
CA ALA A 231 -25.07 -16.44 -1.42
C ALA A 231 -24.45 -15.33 -2.28
N GLU A 232 -23.20 -14.96 -2.02
CA GLU A 232 -22.42 -13.97 -2.75
C GLU A 232 -21.95 -14.50 -4.12
N HIS A 233 -21.93 -15.81 -4.32
CA HIS A 233 -21.42 -16.46 -5.55
C HIS A 233 -22.49 -17.27 -6.31
N GLN A 234 -23.74 -17.32 -5.82
CA GLN A 234 -24.90 -17.90 -6.51
C GLN A 234 -25.61 -16.87 -7.40
#